data_AF-A0A535TBI3-F1
#
_entry.id   AF-A0A535TBI3-F1
#
_cell.length_a   1.000
_cell.length_b   1.000
_cell.length_c   1.000
_cell.angle_alpha   90.00
_cell.angle_beta   90.00
_cell.angle_gamma   90.00
#
_symmetry.space_group_name_H-M   'P 1'
#
loop_
_entity.id
_entity.type
_entity.pdbx_description
1 polymer ?
#
loop_
_entity_poly.entity_id
_entity_poly.type
_entity_poly.pdbx_seq_one_letter_code
_entity_poly.pdbx_strand_id
1 'polypeptide(L)'
;MAQPDLSQHEKDEALLQRFGYRQELQRTLGFLSNFAVAFSYISVSTGTFSLFYLGLAAGGPAFFWTWPIVAGGQFLVALNFAELASHFPIAGSIYQWSKRLSGFTLGWFTGWTYSFAGVLTVTAVAFTVPIPLLAIFPNIPATILGLNNTVFIALVTIILCTLINVAGVRLVSIINNIGVAAEIIGMFGFALILLLFHNHQPASFLFTGPQTSLQSPGNEWTPGFGVTYAGAFIAALFMSLFVIYGFDTAGTLGEET
;
A
#
# COMPACT_ATOMS: atom_id res chain seq x y z
N MET A 1 38.74 18.71 -27.21
CA MET A 1 37.46 19.40 -26.99
C MET A 1 36.73 18.65 -25.89
N ALA A 2 36.66 19.21 -24.69
CA ALA A 2 35.93 18.60 -23.58
C ALA A 2 34.42 18.71 -23.87
N GLN A 3 33.69 17.61 -23.76
CA GLN A 3 32.22 17.66 -23.81
C GLN A 3 31.73 18.58 -22.69
N PRO A 4 30.76 19.47 -22.96
CA PRO A 4 30.18 20.29 -21.89
C PRO A 4 29.57 19.34 -20.87
N ASP A 5 29.87 19.55 -19.59
CA ASP A 5 29.22 18.80 -18.51
C ASP A 5 27.76 19.23 -18.45
N LEU A 6 26.92 18.51 -19.21
CA LEU A 6 25.48 18.70 -19.20
C LEU A 6 24.99 18.51 -17.77
N SER A 7 24.16 19.43 -17.29
CA SER A 7 23.45 19.25 -16.03
C SER A 7 22.65 17.95 -16.07
N GLN A 8 22.40 17.32 -14.91
CA GLN A 8 21.61 16.08 -14.84
C GLN A 8 20.25 16.22 -15.54
N HIS A 9 19.68 17.44 -15.52
CA HIS A 9 18.43 17.79 -16.21
C HIS A 9 18.54 17.67 -17.73
N GLU A 10 19.59 18.21 -18.33
CA GLU A 10 19.79 18.15 -19.79
C GLU A 10 20.13 16.73 -20.27
N LYS A 11 20.79 15.92 -19.42
CA LYS A 11 21.06 14.51 -19.69
C LYS A 11 19.77 13.68 -19.72
N ASP A 12 18.89 13.88 -18.74
CA ASP A 12 17.59 13.19 -18.67
C ASP A 12 16.63 13.63 -19.78
N GLU A 13 16.59 14.93 -20.12
CA GLU A 13 15.75 15.45 -21.20
C GLU A 13 16.20 14.90 -22.56
N ALA A 14 17.52 14.83 -22.81
CA ALA A 14 18.06 14.19 -24.00
C ALA A 14 17.76 12.68 -24.05
N LEU A 15 17.69 12.02 -22.88
CA LEU A 15 17.33 10.60 -22.76
C LEU A 15 15.84 10.38 -23.09
N LEU A 16 14.94 11.23 -22.57
CA LEU A 16 13.51 11.21 -22.85
C LEU A 16 13.21 11.42 -24.34
N GLN A 17 13.89 12.39 -24.97
CA GLN A 17 13.78 12.64 -26.40
C GLN A 17 14.27 11.45 -27.23
N ARG A 18 15.33 10.75 -26.79
CA ARG A 18 15.77 9.48 -27.41
C ARG A 18 14.72 8.37 -27.33
N PHE A 19 13.88 8.39 -26.31
CA PHE A 19 12.78 7.44 -26.13
C PHE A 19 11.49 7.84 -26.85
N GLY A 20 11.50 8.94 -27.63
CA GLY A 20 10.34 9.46 -28.35
C GLY A 20 9.27 10.05 -27.42
N TYR A 21 9.64 10.38 -26.18
CA TYR A 21 8.75 10.92 -25.17
C TYR A 21 9.05 12.40 -24.97
N ARG A 22 8.01 13.25 -25.01
CA ARG A 22 8.12 14.68 -24.73
C ARG A 22 7.76 14.88 -23.27
N GLN A 23 8.64 15.47 -22.48
CA GLN A 23 8.37 15.77 -21.08
C GLN A 23 7.17 16.73 -20.97
N GLU A 24 6.08 16.30 -20.33
CA GLU A 24 4.86 17.10 -20.15
C GLU A 24 4.69 17.65 -18.71
N LEU A 25 5.39 17.07 -17.74
CA LEU A 25 5.31 17.43 -16.31
C LEU A 25 6.51 18.28 -15.86
N GLN A 26 6.24 19.33 -15.08
CA GLN A 26 7.30 20.18 -14.50
C GLN A 26 7.92 19.51 -13.27
N ARG A 27 9.22 19.21 -13.32
CA ARG A 27 9.99 18.69 -12.18
C ARG A 27 10.02 19.69 -11.03
N THR A 28 9.06 19.58 -10.11
CA THR A 28 8.89 20.48 -8.96
C THR A 28 9.00 19.75 -7.61
N LEU A 29 9.05 18.41 -7.61
CA LEU A 29 9.15 17.61 -6.40
C LEU A 29 10.62 17.26 -6.13
N GLY A 30 11.20 17.82 -5.07
CA GLY A 30 12.51 17.37 -4.57
C GLY A 30 12.46 15.96 -3.96
N PHE A 31 13.61 15.33 -3.77
CA PHE A 31 13.76 13.96 -3.22
C PHE A 31 12.92 13.70 -1.95
N LEU A 32 12.97 14.64 -0.99
CA LEU A 32 12.19 14.57 0.25
C LEU A 32 10.68 14.64 0.02
N SER A 33 10.23 15.41 -0.97
CA SER A 33 8.82 15.51 -1.33
C SER A 33 8.32 14.22 -1.99
N ASN A 34 9.10 13.63 -2.89
CA ASN A 34 8.73 12.35 -3.52
C ASN A 34 8.74 11.19 -2.50
N PHE A 35 9.73 11.16 -1.61
CA PHE A 35 9.73 10.21 -0.48
C PHE A 35 8.52 10.39 0.43
N ALA A 36 8.15 11.63 0.77
CA ALA A 36 6.98 11.91 1.59
C ALA A 36 5.67 11.52 0.90
N VAL A 37 5.57 11.71 -0.42
CA VAL A 37 4.40 11.28 -1.21
C VAL A 37 4.32 9.76 -1.26
N ALA A 38 5.43 9.06 -1.55
CA ALA A 38 5.49 7.60 -1.52
C ALA A 38 5.15 7.03 -0.15
N PHE A 39 5.70 7.63 0.92
CA PHE A 39 5.41 7.26 2.30
C PHE A 39 3.95 7.54 2.67
N SER A 40 3.37 8.65 2.20
CA SER A 40 1.95 8.98 2.45
C SER A 40 0.98 7.99 1.83
N TYR A 41 1.39 7.31 0.76
CA TYR A 41 0.56 6.32 0.10
C TYR A 41 0.51 4.99 0.87
N ILE A 42 1.52 4.72 1.71
CA ILE A 42 1.58 3.53 2.55
C ILE A 42 0.79 3.81 3.85
N SER A 43 -0.51 3.49 3.85
CA SER A 43 -1.34 3.66 5.04
C SER A 43 -1.22 2.46 6.00
N VAL A 44 -0.33 2.60 6.97
CA VAL A 44 -0.09 1.61 8.04
C VAL A 44 -1.34 1.41 8.89
N SER A 45 -2.09 2.48 9.16
CA SER A 45 -3.32 2.42 9.95
C SER A 45 -4.35 1.53 9.28
N THR A 46 -4.65 1.80 8.02
CA THR A 46 -5.68 1.09 7.25
C THR A 46 -5.39 -0.41 7.17
N GLY A 47 -4.18 -0.77 6.73
CA GLY A 47 -3.83 -2.18 6.57
C GLY A 47 -3.74 -2.93 7.90
N THR A 48 -3.24 -2.27 8.96
CA THR A 48 -3.16 -2.88 10.29
C THR A 48 -4.55 -3.17 10.82
N PHE A 49 -5.44 -2.18 10.95
CA PHE A 49 -6.76 -2.43 11.54
C PHE A 49 -7.64 -3.37 10.72
N SER A 50 -7.44 -3.44 9.41
CA SER A 50 -8.25 -4.30 8.54
C SER A 50 -7.86 -5.77 8.60
N LEU A 51 -6.55 -6.06 8.71
CA LEU A 51 -6.02 -7.43 8.58
C LEU A 51 -5.31 -7.94 9.83
N PHE A 52 -5.24 -7.15 10.91
CA PHE A 52 -4.67 -7.62 12.17
C PHE A 52 -5.33 -8.91 12.67
N TYR A 53 -6.66 -9.01 12.55
CA TYR A 53 -7.40 -10.23 12.86
C TYR A 53 -6.89 -11.42 12.04
N LEU A 54 -6.71 -11.27 10.73
CA LEU A 54 -6.20 -12.33 9.86
C LEU A 54 -4.79 -12.76 10.25
N GLY A 55 -3.89 -11.78 10.46
CA GLY A 55 -2.51 -12.05 10.87
C GLY A 55 -2.45 -12.81 12.18
N LEU A 56 -3.18 -12.35 13.19
CA LEU A 56 -3.20 -12.98 14.51
C LEU A 56 -3.91 -14.35 14.52
N ALA A 57 -5.04 -14.47 13.82
CA ALA A 57 -5.82 -15.72 13.75
C ALA A 57 -5.07 -16.82 12.99
N ALA A 58 -4.32 -16.47 11.94
CA ALA A 58 -3.56 -17.43 11.15
C ALA A 58 -2.17 -17.70 11.76
N GLY A 59 -1.40 -16.65 12.06
CA GLY A 59 0.00 -16.76 12.47
C GLY A 59 0.22 -16.95 13.97
N GLY A 60 -0.80 -16.71 14.80
CA GLY A 60 -0.62 -16.54 16.25
C GLY A 60 0.34 -15.38 16.54
N PRO A 61 0.91 -15.28 17.75
CA PRO A 61 1.84 -14.21 18.12
C PRO A 61 3.06 -14.08 17.19
N ALA A 62 3.51 -15.21 16.64
CA ALA A 62 4.59 -15.28 15.69
C ALA A 62 4.29 -14.62 14.34
N PHE A 63 3.05 -14.20 14.05
CA PHE A 63 2.74 -13.37 12.89
C PHE A 63 3.61 -12.09 12.84
N PHE A 64 4.12 -11.60 13.96
CA PHE A 64 5.05 -10.48 13.99
C PHE A 64 6.23 -10.65 13.02
N TRP A 65 6.72 -11.88 12.85
CA TRP A 65 7.85 -12.19 11.97
C TRP A 65 7.52 -12.09 10.48
N THR A 66 6.24 -11.98 10.10
CA THR A 66 5.86 -11.72 8.70
C THR A 66 6.35 -10.35 8.24
N TRP A 67 6.36 -9.35 9.13
CA TRP A 67 6.78 -7.97 8.84
C TRP A 67 8.22 -7.85 8.33
N PRO A 68 9.27 -8.32 9.05
CA PRO A 68 10.63 -8.21 8.56
C PRO A 68 10.87 -9.05 7.30
N ILE A 69 10.21 -10.20 7.16
CA ILE A 69 10.32 -11.05 5.96
C ILE A 69 9.74 -10.32 4.74
N VAL A 70 8.53 -9.79 4.86
CA VAL A 70 7.88 -9.03 3.77
C VAL A 70 8.63 -7.75 3.48
N ALA A 71 9.06 -7.00 4.49
CA ALA A 71 9.86 -5.79 4.30
C ALA A 71 11.16 -6.10 3.54
N GLY A 72 11.85 -7.19 3.87
CA GLY A 72 13.03 -7.65 3.14
C GLY A 72 12.72 -7.99 1.68
N GLY A 73 11.64 -8.72 1.43
CA GLY A 73 11.19 -9.04 0.07
C GLY A 73 10.83 -7.79 -0.75
N GLN A 74 10.05 -6.87 -0.15
CA GLN A 74 9.65 -5.62 -0.80
C GLN A 74 10.84 -4.70 -1.04
N PHE A 75 11.84 -4.69 -0.17
CA PHE A 75 13.07 -3.94 -0.38
C PHE A 75 13.82 -4.44 -1.62
N LEU A 76 13.90 -5.75 -1.85
CA LEU A 76 14.50 -6.30 -3.07
C LEU A 76 13.72 -5.88 -4.33
N VAL A 77 12.38 -5.86 -4.27
CA VAL A 77 11.54 -5.36 -5.37
C VAL A 77 11.79 -3.87 -5.62
N ALA A 78 11.88 -3.08 -4.55
CA ALA A 78 12.17 -1.65 -4.63
C ALA A 78 13.54 -1.37 -5.27
N LEU A 79 14.57 -2.19 -5.01
CA LEU A 79 15.86 -2.08 -5.68
C LEU A 79 15.77 -2.32 -7.20
N ASN A 80 14.95 -3.29 -7.63
CA ASN A 80 14.72 -3.51 -9.06
C ASN A 80 13.99 -2.31 -9.69
N PHE A 81 13.05 -1.70 -8.97
CA PHE A 81 12.32 -0.52 -9.45
C PHE A 81 13.24 0.70 -9.50
N ALA A 82 14.17 0.85 -8.56
CA ALA A 82 15.17 1.91 -8.57
C ALA A 82 16.09 1.80 -9.81
N GLU A 83 16.56 0.60 -10.14
CA GLU A 83 17.33 0.36 -11.38
C GLU A 83 16.51 0.75 -12.61
N LEU A 84 15.27 0.24 -12.72
CA LEU A 84 14.39 0.55 -13.87
C LEU A 84 14.09 2.04 -14.00
N ALA A 85 13.80 2.73 -12.91
CA ALA A 85 13.53 4.16 -12.90
C ALA A 85 14.76 4.97 -13.33
N SER A 86 15.97 4.52 -12.98
CA SER A 86 17.22 5.19 -13.39
C SER A 86 17.53 5.07 -14.89
N HIS A 87 17.15 3.96 -15.53
CA HIS A 87 17.34 3.75 -16.97
C HIS A 87 16.18 4.29 -17.82
N PHE A 88 14.96 4.30 -17.26
CA PHE A 88 13.73 4.68 -17.94
C PHE A 88 12.90 5.64 -17.06
N PRO A 89 13.30 6.92 -16.93
CA PRO A 89 12.60 7.93 -16.13
C PRO A 89 11.33 8.44 -16.85
N ILE A 90 10.39 7.54 -17.15
CA ILE A 90 9.19 7.79 -17.97
C ILE A 90 7.92 7.59 -17.12
N ALA A 91 6.93 8.47 -17.28
CA ALA A 91 5.65 8.41 -16.61
C ALA A 91 4.82 7.21 -17.09
N GLY A 92 4.12 6.59 -16.14
CA GLY A 92 3.40 5.33 -16.36
C GLY A 92 4.19 4.08 -15.94
N SER A 93 5.41 4.25 -15.40
CA SER A 93 6.18 3.24 -14.62
C SER A 93 6.04 1.83 -15.20
N ILE A 94 5.43 0.91 -14.45
CA ILE A 94 5.29 -0.52 -14.73
C ILE A 94 4.73 -0.79 -16.13
N TYR A 95 3.75 -0.03 -16.61
CA TYR A 95 3.20 -0.22 -17.97
C TYR A 95 4.24 0.12 -19.04
N GLN A 96 4.94 1.24 -18.91
CA GLN A 96 5.94 1.67 -19.88
C GLN A 96 7.18 0.77 -19.83
N TRP A 97 7.64 0.38 -18.64
CA TRP A 97 8.76 -0.52 -18.46
C TRP A 97 8.46 -1.89 -19.09
N SER A 98 7.29 -2.48 -18.80
CA SER A 98 6.87 -3.75 -19.40
C SER A 98 6.75 -3.68 -20.92
N LYS A 99 6.17 -2.60 -21.46
CA LYS A 99 6.02 -2.42 -22.92
C LYS A 99 7.36 -2.33 -23.63
N ARG A 100 8.35 -1.66 -23.03
CA ARG A 100 9.68 -1.43 -23.63
C ARG A 100 10.59 -2.65 -23.51
N LEU A 101 10.57 -3.33 -22.36
CA LEU A 101 11.47 -4.47 -22.09
C LEU A 101 10.97 -5.78 -22.68
N SER A 102 9.65 -6.01 -22.66
CA SER A 102 9.07 -7.31 -23.00
C SER A 102 8.14 -7.29 -24.21
N GLY A 103 7.90 -6.10 -24.78
CA GLY A 103 7.06 -5.91 -25.96
C GLY A 103 5.59 -5.59 -25.65
N PHE A 104 4.83 -5.34 -26.71
CA PHE A 104 3.46 -4.81 -26.63
C PHE A 104 2.50 -5.70 -25.85
N THR A 105 2.52 -7.02 -26.08
CA THR A 105 1.58 -7.96 -25.49
C THR A 105 1.67 -7.97 -23.96
N LEU A 106 2.87 -8.08 -23.40
CA LEU A 106 3.05 -8.07 -21.95
C LEU A 106 2.76 -6.69 -21.36
N GLY A 107 3.17 -5.61 -22.03
CA GLY A 107 2.79 -4.25 -21.62
C GLY A 107 1.26 -4.07 -21.54
N TRP A 108 0.51 -4.56 -22.52
CA TRP A 108 -0.95 -4.51 -22.53
C TRP A 108 -1.57 -5.27 -21.35
N PHE A 109 -1.12 -6.50 -21.09
CA PHE A 109 -1.58 -7.27 -19.93
C PHE A 109 -1.22 -6.58 -18.61
N THR A 110 -0.01 -6.05 -18.47
CA THR A 110 0.41 -5.28 -17.29
C THR A 110 -0.53 -4.10 -17.04
N GLY A 111 -0.91 -3.34 -18.07
CA GLY A 111 -1.82 -2.20 -17.93
C GLY A 111 -3.21 -2.60 -17.41
N TRP A 112 -3.78 -3.70 -17.93
CA TRP A 112 -5.05 -4.23 -17.46
C TRP A 112 -4.96 -4.75 -16.02
N THR A 113 -3.93 -5.53 -15.70
CA THR A 113 -3.72 -6.02 -14.34
C THR A 113 -3.59 -4.87 -13.35
N TYR A 114 -2.84 -3.82 -13.70
CA TYR A 114 -2.68 -2.64 -12.86
C TYR A 114 -4.01 -1.88 -12.67
N SER A 115 -4.81 -1.76 -13.73
CA SER A 115 -6.13 -1.13 -13.66
C SER A 115 -7.10 -1.90 -12.77
N PHE A 116 -7.16 -3.22 -12.91
CA PHE A 116 -7.97 -4.07 -12.02
C PHE A 116 -7.49 -4.03 -10.58
N ALA A 117 -6.17 -4.08 -10.37
CA ALA A 117 -5.57 -3.95 -9.04
C ALA A 117 -5.98 -2.61 -8.41
N GLY A 118 -5.92 -1.50 -9.14
CA GLY A 118 -6.36 -0.19 -8.65
C GLY A 118 -7.82 -0.17 -8.20
N VAL A 119 -8.73 -0.72 -9.00
CA VAL A 119 -10.17 -0.81 -8.65
C VAL A 119 -10.38 -1.66 -7.38
N LEU A 120 -9.72 -2.81 -7.30
CA LEU A 120 -9.80 -3.70 -6.14
C LEU A 120 -9.23 -3.03 -4.89
N THR A 121 -8.11 -2.32 -5.00
CA THR A 121 -7.46 -1.60 -3.91
C THR A 121 -8.35 -0.49 -3.37
N VAL A 122 -8.90 0.36 -4.23
CA VAL A 122 -9.82 1.45 -3.81
C VAL A 122 -11.04 0.87 -3.11
N THR A 123 -11.60 -0.22 -3.65
CA THR A 123 -12.73 -0.91 -3.04
C THR A 123 -12.36 -1.48 -1.67
N ALA A 124 -11.24 -2.20 -1.57
CA ALA A 124 -10.76 -2.80 -0.32
C ALA A 124 -10.55 -1.73 0.76
N VAL A 125 -9.90 -0.60 0.43
CA VAL A 125 -9.66 0.51 1.36
C VAL A 125 -10.98 1.16 1.79
N ALA A 126 -11.92 1.39 0.87
CA ALA A 126 -13.23 1.95 1.23
C ALA A 126 -14.02 1.05 2.19
N PHE A 127 -13.88 -0.27 2.08
CA PHE A 127 -14.49 -1.25 2.99
C PHE A 127 -13.90 -1.26 4.41
N THR A 128 -12.81 -0.53 4.65
CA THR A 128 -12.20 -0.42 5.99
C THR A 128 -12.81 0.71 6.82
N VAL A 129 -13.30 1.78 6.19
CA VAL A 129 -13.91 2.96 6.84
C VAL A 129 -15.09 2.62 7.77
N PRO A 130 -15.98 1.65 7.45
CA PRO A 130 -17.05 1.26 8.35
C PRO A 130 -16.55 0.70 9.69
N ILE A 131 -15.36 0.10 9.75
CA ILE A 131 -14.83 -0.56 10.96
C ILE A 131 -14.76 0.42 12.15
N PRO A 132 -14.00 1.53 12.09
CA PRO A 132 -13.98 2.50 13.17
C PRO A 132 -15.31 3.27 13.29
N LEU A 133 -16.01 3.54 12.18
CA LEU A 133 -17.23 4.34 12.21
C LEU A 133 -18.35 3.64 12.99
N LEU A 134 -18.55 2.34 12.76
CA LEU A 134 -19.54 1.52 13.47
C LEU A 134 -19.13 1.26 14.92
N ALA A 135 -17.82 1.25 15.23
CA ALA A 135 -17.34 1.17 16.60
C ALA A 135 -17.64 2.46 17.40
N ILE A 136 -17.52 3.64 16.77
CA ILE A 136 -17.82 4.94 17.39
C ILE A 136 -19.33 5.18 17.46
N PHE A 137 -20.07 4.77 16.42
CA PHE A 137 -21.52 4.97 16.30
C PHE A 137 -22.26 3.62 16.23
N PRO A 138 -22.37 2.88 17.34
CA PRO A 138 -22.95 1.54 17.35
C PRO A 138 -24.46 1.50 17.05
N ASN A 139 -25.14 2.64 17.13
CA ASN A 139 -26.58 2.75 16.89
C ASN A 139 -26.94 2.92 15.40
N ILE A 140 -25.97 2.93 14.48
CA ILE A 140 -26.24 2.97 13.05
C ILE A 140 -27.01 1.69 12.68
N PRO A 141 -28.18 1.78 12.00
CA PRO A 141 -28.96 0.61 11.60
C PRO A 141 -28.13 -0.39 10.80
N ALA A 142 -28.33 -1.69 11.04
CA ALA A 142 -27.62 -2.74 10.29
C ALA A 142 -27.88 -2.72 8.78
N THR A 143 -29.02 -2.14 8.38
CA THR A 143 -29.41 -1.98 6.98
C THR A 143 -29.82 -0.53 6.73
N ILE A 144 -29.28 0.07 5.67
CA ILE A 144 -29.55 1.44 5.24
C ILE A 144 -29.97 1.39 3.77
N LEU A 145 -31.17 1.87 3.45
CA LEU A 145 -31.73 1.85 2.08
C LEU A 145 -31.68 0.46 1.40
N GLY A 146 -31.87 -0.61 2.18
CA GLY A 146 -31.85 -2.00 1.69
C GLY A 146 -30.46 -2.61 1.52
N LEU A 147 -29.39 -1.86 1.80
CA LEU A 147 -28.01 -2.34 1.78
C LEU A 147 -27.50 -2.59 3.21
N ASN A 148 -26.60 -3.56 3.37
CA ASN A 148 -25.84 -3.70 4.62
C ASN A 148 -25.11 -2.39 4.93
N ASN A 149 -25.10 -1.98 6.20
CA ASN A 149 -24.50 -0.73 6.66
C ASN A 149 -23.04 -0.56 6.23
N THR A 150 -22.26 -1.64 6.22
CA THR A 150 -20.86 -1.66 5.79
C THR A 150 -20.74 -1.30 4.31
N VAL A 151 -21.56 -1.95 3.47
CA VAL A 151 -21.60 -1.69 2.02
C VAL A 151 -22.06 -0.26 1.74
N PHE A 152 -23.10 0.19 2.44
CA PHE A 152 -23.62 1.56 2.29
C PHE A 152 -22.55 2.61 2.62
N ILE A 153 -21.87 2.48 3.77
CA ILE A 153 -20.82 3.41 4.18
C ILE A 153 -19.64 3.37 3.21
N ALA A 154 -19.22 2.19 2.74
CA ALA A 154 -18.15 2.06 1.75
C ALA A 154 -18.50 2.75 0.42
N LEU A 155 -19.73 2.58 -0.08
CA LEU A 155 -20.21 3.25 -1.29
C LEU A 155 -20.24 4.77 -1.13
N VAL A 156 -20.77 5.27 -0.01
CA VAL A 156 -20.76 6.70 0.31
C VAL A 156 -19.34 7.23 0.36
N THR A 157 -18.41 6.50 0.96
CA THR A 157 -16.98 6.86 1.02
C THR A 157 -16.39 7.00 -0.38
N ILE A 158 -16.62 6.03 -1.28
CA ILE A 158 -16.12 6.09 -2.67
C ILE A 158 -16.69 7.31 -3.41
N ILE A 159 -17.98 7.57 -3.26
CA ILE A 159 -18.64 8.73 -3.89
C ILE A 159 -18.02 10.02 -3.36
N LEU A 160 -17.87 10.17 -2.04
CA LEU A 160 -17.27 11.35 -1.43
C LEU A 160 -15.83 11.56 -1.89
N CYS A 161 -15.00 10.53 -1.89
CA CYS A 161 -13.61 10.61 -2.38
C CYS A 161 -13.58 11.00 -3.86
N THR A 162 -14.48 10.45 -4.68
CA THR A 162 -14.59 10.81 -6.10
C THR A 162 -14.97 12.27 -6.29
N LEU A 163 -15.94 12.78 -5.53
CA LEU A 163 -16.35 14.18 -5.58
C LEU A 163 -15.23 15.13 -5.13
N ILE A 164 -14.48 14.75 -4.09
CA ILE A 164 -13.31 15.51 -3.62
C ILE A 164 -12.23 15.55 -4.72
N ASN A 165 -11.98 14.43 -5.39
CA ASN A 165 -11.02 14.36 -6.50
C ASN A 165 -11.45 15.23 -7.69
N VAL A 166 -12.76 15.33 -7.97
CA VAL A 166 -13.31 16.21 -9.03
C VAL A 166 -13.26 17.68 -8.64
N ALA A 167 -13.43 18.03 -7.36
CA ALA A 167 -13.44 19.41 -6.88
C ALA A 167 -12.09 20.15 -7.03
N GLY A 168 -10.98 19.41 -7.13
CA GLY A 168 -9.69 19.94 -7.57
C GLY A 168 -8.50 19.52 -6.71
N VAL A 169 -7.33 19.51 -7.35
CA VAL A 169 -6.07 18.98 -6.80
C VAL A 169 -5.63 19.68 -5.51
N ARG A 170 -5.92 20.97 -5.32
CA ARG A 170 -5.57 21.71 -4.10
C ARG A 170 -6.29 21.17 -2.86
N LEU A 171 -7.58 20.83 -3.00
CA LEU A 171 -8.37 20.28 -1.88
C LEU A 171 -7.83 18.89 -1.50
N VAL A 172 -7.59 18.04 -2.49
CA VAL A 172 -6.99 16.71 -2.30
C VAL A 172 -5.66 16.80 -1.58
N SER A 173 -4.77 17.72 -1.99
CA SER A 173 -3.46 17.90 -1.37
C SER A 173 -3.55 18.29 0.11
N ILE A 174 -4.44 19.23 0.46
CA ILE A 174 -4.63 19.64 1.86
C ILE A 174 -5.15 18.48 2.71
N ILE A 175 -6.17 17.78 2.22
CA ILE A 175 -6.76 16.62 2.93
C ILE A 175 -5.70 15.54 3.13
N ASN A 176 -4.92 15.23 2.09
CA ASN A 176 -3.86 14.22 2.16
C ASN A 176 -2.81 14.60 3.22
N ASN A 177 -2.32 15.84 3.20
CA ASN A 177 -1.30 16.29 4.17
C ASN A 177 -1.79 16.22 5.61
N ILE A 178 -3.05 16.58 5.87
CA ILE A 178 -3.67 16.45 7.19
C ILE A 178 -3.81 14.98 7.57
N GLY A 179 -4.26 14.14 6.64
CA GLY A 179 -4.41 12.69 6.83
C GLY A 179 -3.10 12.03 7.24
N VAL A 180 -2.00 12.32 6.53
CA VAL A 180 -0.67 11.81 6.84
C VAL A 180 -0.18 12.26 8.22
N ALA A 181 -0.33 13.55 8.53
CA ALA A 181 0.05 14.06 9.84
C ALA A 181 -0.75 13.39 10.97
N ALA A 182 -2.06 13.24 10.79
CA ALA A 182 -2.94 12.56 11.73
C ALA A 182 -2.59 11.06 11.86
N GLU A 183 -2.23 10.41 10.76
CA GLU A 183 -1.82 9.00 10.76
C GLU A 183 -0.50 8.80 11.50
N ILE A 184 0.52 9.63 11.24
CA ILE A 184 1.81 9.55 11.95
C ILE A 184 1.61 9.76 13.45
N ILE A 185 0.91 10.83 13.84
CA ILE A 185 0.66 11.15 15.25
C ILE A 185 -0.18 10.06 15.91
N GLY A 186 -1.26 9.65 15.24
CA GLY A 186 -2.21 8.65 15.73
C GLY A 186 -1.56 7.29 15.91
N MET A 187 -0.85 6.78 14.90
CA MET A 187 -0.23 5.46 14.94
C MET A 187 0.97 5.41 15.89
N PHE A 188 1.82 6.45 15.88
CA PHE A 188 2.96 6.51 16.80
C PHE A 188 2.50 6.64 18.25
N GLY A 189 1.53 7.51 18.52
CA GLY A 189 0.92 7.66 19.84
C GLY A 189 0.23 6.38 20.30
N PHE A 190 -0.56 5.74 19.43
CA PHE A 190 -1.21 4.45 19.72
C PHE A 190 -0.18 3.35 20.05
N ALA A 191 0.87 3.20 19.25
CA ALA A 191 1.93 2.24 19.49
C ALA A 191 2.63 2.48 20.83
N LEU A 192 2.93 3.74 21.17
CA LEU A 192 3.57 4.11 22.44
C LEU A 192 2.66 3.81 23.64
N ILE A 193 1.37 4.11 23.55
CA ILE A 193 0.39 3.81 24.61
C ILE A 193 0.29 2.31 24.85
N LEU A 194 0.23 1.50 23.79
CA LEU A 194 0.21 0.04 23.93
C LEU A 194 1.50 -0.48 24.55
N LEU A 195 2.65 0.03 24.11
CA LEU A 195 3.96 -0.41 24.61
C LEU A 195 4.18 -0.06 26.08
N LEU A 196 3.76 1.12 26.53
CA LEU A 196 4.00 1.60 27.90
C LEU A 196 2.96 1.09 28.90
N PHE A 197 1.68 0.99 28.50
CA PHE A 197 0.58 0.72 29.43
C PHE A 197 -0.08 -0.65 29.26
N HIS A 198 0.09 -1.30 28.11
CA HIS A 198 -0.59 -2.56 27.78
C HIS A 198 0.40 -3.69 27.42
N ASN A 199 1.63 -3.62 27.94
CA ASN A 199 2.62 -4.68 27.77
C ASN A 199 2.35 -5.85 28.74
N HIS A 200 1.46 -6.75 28.34
CA HIS A 200 1.04 -7.90 29.15
C HIS A 200 1.82 -9.19 28.89
N GLN A 201 2.65 -9.26 27.84
CA GLN A 201 3.31 -10.49 27.41
C GLN A 201 4.83 -10.33 27.28
N PRO A 202 5.64 -11.33 27.70
CA PRO A 202 7.09 -11.27 27.51
C PRO A 202 7.45 -11.34 26.02
N ALA A 203 8.62 -10.81 25.64
CA ALA A 203 9.09 -10.86 24.26
C ALA A 203 9.20 -12.28 23.67
N SER A 204 9.38 -13.30 24.52
CA SER A 204 9.36 -14.72 24.14
C SER A 204 8.01 -15.15 23.54
N PHE A 205 6.93 -14.43 23.85
CA PHE A 205 5.60 -14.67 23.29
C PHE A 205 5.59 -14.55 21.76
N LEU A 206 6.41 -13.67 21.17
CA LEU A 206 6.53 -13.49 19.72
C LEU A 206 7.13 -14.71 19.00
N PHE A 207 7.77 -15.63 19.74
CA PHE A 207 8.27 -16.89 19.19
C PHE A 207 7.34 -18.06 19.50
N THR A 208 6.25 -17.80 20.20
CA THR A 208 5.22 -18.79 20.47
C THR A 208 4.30 -18.83 19.27
N GLY A 209 4.23 -19.99 18.60
CA GLY A 209 3.17 -20.26 17.62
C GLY A 209 1.79 -20.28 18.28
N PRO A 210 0.71 -20.52 17.52
CA PRO A 210 -0.62 -20.67 18.09
C PRO A 210 -0.60 -21.74 19.19
N GLN A 211 -0.82 -21.34 20.45
CA GLN A 211 -1.00 -22.28 21.56
C GLN A 211 -2.33 -23.06 21.43
N THR A 212 -3.22 -22.60 20.55
CA THR A 212 -4.42 -23.31 20.12
C THR A 212 -4.04 -24.33 19.05
N SER A 213 -3.67 -25.52 19.51
CA SER A 213 -3.83 -26.78 18.81
C SER A 213 -3.71 -26.76 17.28
N LEU A 214 -2.58 -27.26 16.79
CA LEU A 214 -2.48 -28.00 15.53
C LEU A 214 -3.48 -29.19 15.42
N GLN A 215 -4.42 -29.33 16.37
CA GLN A 215 -5.51 -30.30 16.43
C GLN A 215 -6.90 -29.69 16.18
N SER A 216 -7.01 -28.44 15.72
CA SER A 216 -8.27 -27.99 15.08
C SER A 216 -8.10 -27.94 13.55
N PRO A 217 -8.14 -29.10 12.85
CA PRO A 217 -8.31 -29.07 11.41
C PRO A 217 -9.62 -28.36 11.08
N GLY A 218 -9.54 -27.25 10.33
CA GLY A 218 -10.71 -26.61 9.73
C GLY A 218 -11.28 -25.41 10.48
N ASN A 219 -10.49 -24.36 10.72
CA ASN A 219 -11.06 -23.02 10.73
C ASN A 219 -11.28 -22.54 9.28
N GLU A 220 -12.43 -21.93 9.01
CA GLU A 220 -12.91 -21.52 7.67
C GLU A 220 -11.97 -20.54 6.94
N TRP A 221 -10.96 -19.99 7.62
CA TRP A 221 -10.04 -18.96 7.13
C TRP A 221 -8.69 -19.48 6.61
N THR A 222 -8.35 -20.76 6.81
CA THR A 222 -7.17 -21.39 6.19
C THR A 222 -7.51 -22.42 5.08
N PRO A 223 -8.57 -22.26 4.26
CA PRO A 223 -8.92 -23.26 3.26
C PRO A 223 -7.92 -23.17 2.11
N GLY A 224 -6.89 -24.02 2.13
CA GLY A 224 -6.03 -24.27 0.96
C GLY A 224 -4.54 -24.01 1.11
N PHE A 225 -4.04 -23.46 2.22
CA PHE A 225 -2.59 -23.23 2.42
C PHE A 225 -1.87 -24.39 3.12
N GLY A 226 -2.51 -25.55 3.24
CA GLY A 226 -1.93 -26.76 3.84
C GLY A 226 -2.16 -26.85 5.35
N VAL A 227 -2.33 -28.08 5.83
CA VAL A 227 -2.69 -28.46 7.21
C VAL A 227 -1.58 -28.19 8.24
N THR A 228 -0.61 -27.31 7.92
CA THR A 228 0.63 -27.09 8.67
C THR A 228 0.78 -25.63 9.06
N TYR A 229 1.53 -25.37 10.13
CA TYR A 229 1.82 -24.01 10.60
C TYR A 229 2.47 -23.12 9.53
N ALA A 230 3.30 -23.69 8.65
CA ALA A 230 3.90 -22.95 7.55
C ALA A 230 2.84 -22.34 6.61
N GLY A 231 1.76 -23.07 6.34
CA GLY A 231 0.63 -22.58 5.54
C GLY A 231 -0.09 -21.41 6.17
N ALA A 232 -0.38 -21.53 7.47
CA ALA A 232 -1.01 -20.47 8.24
C ALA A 232 -0.10 -19.23 8.38
N PHE A 233 1.21 -19.44 8.51
CA PHE A 233 2.20 -18.36 8.50
C PHE A 233 2.28 -17.65 7.15
N ILE A 234 2.20 -18.39 6.04
CA ILE A 234 2.10 -17.81 4.69
C ILE A 234 0.81 -17.00 4.55
N ALA A 235 -0.31 -17.49 5.05
CA ALA A 235 -1.56 -16.74 5.07
C ALA A 235 -1.43 -15.44 5.90
N ALA A 236 -0.70 -15.46 7.01
CA ALA A 236 -0.42 -14.27 7.82
C ALA A 236 0.45 -13.23 7.09
N LEU A 237 1.25 -13.62 6.07
CA LEU A 237 2.04 -12.68 5.27
C LEU A 237 1.14 -11.67 4.52
N PHE A 238 -0.10 -12.05 4.17
CA PHE A 238 -1.04 -11.17 3.48
C PHE A 238 -1.33 -9.89 4.28
N MET A 239 -1.33 -9.96 5.62
CA MET A 239 -1.49 -8.78 6.46
C MET A 239 -0.34 -7.78 6.27
N SER A 240 0.91 -8.23 6.41
CA SER A 240 2.09 -7.38 6.20
C SER A 240 2.26 -6.93 4.73
N LEU A 241 1.90 -7.78 3.77
CA LEU A 241 1.93 -7.44 2.34
C LEU A 241 0.95 -6.33 2.00
N PHE A 242 -0.25 -6.40 2.56
CA PHE A 242 -1.28 -5.37 2.38
C PHE A 242 -0.96 -4.08 3.14
N VAL A 243 -0.06 -4.08 4.13
CA VAL A 243 0.38 -2.82 4.74
C VAL A 243 1.50 -2.17 3.93
N ILE A 244 2.45 -2.95 3.42
CA ILE A 244 3.68 -2.44 2.78
C ILE A 244 3.50 -2.22 1.25
N TYR A 245 2.30 -2.39 0.68
CA TYR A 245 2.07 -2.08 -0.73
C TYR A 245 2.01 -0.57 -0.97
N GLY A 246 2.32 -0.14 -2.21
CA GLY A 246 2.14 1.24 -2.65
C GLY A 246 3.42 2.04 -2.88
N PHE A 247 4.60 1.48 -2.57
CA PHE A 247 5.89 2.11 -2.88
C PHE A 247 6.13 2.27 -4.39
N ASP A 248 5.42 1.54 -5.23
CA ASP A 248 5.47 1.62 -6.69
C ASP A 248 4.94 2.95 -7.24
N THR A 249 4.08 3.62 -6.48
CA THR A 249 3.60 4.97 -6.82
C THR A 249 4.72 5.99 -6.91
N ALA A 250 5.81 5.82 -6.16
CA ALA A 250 7.01 6.65 -6.27
C ALA A 250 7.61 6.60 -7.69
N GLY A 251 7.55 5.43 -8.34
CA GLY A 251 8.03 5.26 -9.72
C GLY A 251 7.09 5.85 -10.76
N THR A 252 5.79 5.97 -10.46
CA THR A 252 4.83 6.62 -11.37
C THR A 252 5.04 8.13 -11.49
N LEU A 253 5.63 8.74 -10.47
CA LEU A 253 5.98 10.16 -10.40
C LEU A 253 7.40 10.47 -10.91
N GLY A 254 8.09 9.51 -11.53
CA GLY A 254 9.49 9.67 -11.94
C GLY A 254 9.75 10.79 -12.95
N GLU A 255 8.73 11.29 -13.66
CA GLU A 255 8.87 12.47 -14.52
C GLU A 255 8.88 13.80 -13.74
N GLU A 256 8.36 13.82 -12.52
CA GLU A 256 8.23 15.02 -11.66
C GLU A 256 9.43 15.23 -10.72
N THR A 257 10.38 14.29 -10.72
CA THR A 257 11.64 14.31 -9.95
C THR A 257 12.85 14.31 -10.87
#